data_AF-A0A670YZ39-F1
#
_entry.id   AF-A0A670YZ39-F1
#
_cell.length_a   1.000
_cell.length_b   1.000
_cell.length_c   1.000
_cell.angle_alpha   90.00
_cell.angle_beta   90.00
_cell.angle_gamma   90.00
#
_symmetry.space_group_name_H-M   'P 1'
#
loop_
_entity.id
_entity.type
_entity.pdbx_description
1 polymer ?
#
loop_
_entity_poly.entity_id
_entity_poly.type
_entity_poly.pdbx_seq_one_letter_code
_entity_poly.pdbx_strand_id
1 'polypeptide(L)'
;MPCTCGNWRRWIRPLVATVYLVGLLVAVPLCVWELQKLEVGVHTKAWFIAGIFLLMTIPISLWGILQHLVHYTQPELQKPIIRILWMVPIYSLDSWIALKYPNIAIYVDTCRECYEAYVIYNFMVFLSNYLTNRYPNLVLIIEAKDQQRHLPPLCCCPPWAMGEVLLFRCKLGVLQYTVVRPFTTITALICELIGVYDEGNFSFKNAWTYLVFINNISQLFAMYCLVLFYKVLREELNPIRPVGKFLCVKMVVFVSFW
;
A
#
# COMPACT_ATOMS: atom_id res chain seq x y z
N MET A 1 2.85 -35.60 -29.11
CA MET A 1 2.18 -36.04 -27.86
C MET A 1 2.13 -34.84 -26.92
N PRO A 2 0.96 -34.26 -26.61
CA PRO A 2 0.90 -33.15 -25.66
C PRO A 2 0.91 -33.70 -24.23
N CYS A 3 1.84 -33.21 -23.42
CA CYS A 3 2.00 -33.58 -22.03
C CYS A 3 0.75 -33.20 -21.21
N THR A 4 0.08 -34.20 -20.65
CA THR A 4 -1.11 -34.13 -19.78
C THR A 4 -0.82 -33.59 -18.36
N CYS A 5 0.33 -32.94 -18.13
CA CYS A 5 0.79 -32.52 -16.81
C CYS A 5 0.30 -31.11 -16.39
N GLY A 6 -0.63 -30.50 -17.15
CA GLY A 6 -1.13 -29.13 -16.90
C GLY A 6 -2.48 -29.02 -16.19
N ASN A 7 -3.26 -30.09 -16.07
CA ASN A 7 -4.66 -30.02 -15.62
C ASN A 7 -4.85 -30.07 -14.09
N TRP A 8 -3.92 -30.67 -13.34
CA TRP A 8 -4.02 -30.79 -11.87
C TRP A 8 -4.03 -29.45 -11.15
N ARG A 9 -3.20 -28.50 -11.63
CA ARG A 9 -3.11 -27.12 -11.10
C ARG A 9 -4.40 -26.30 -11.33
N ARG A 10 -5.28 -26.74 -12.23
CA ARG A 10 -6.55 -26.07 -12.58
C ARG A 10 -7.68 -26.47 -11.64
N TRP A 11 -7.70 -27.70 -11.12
CA TRP A 11 -8.75 -28.24 -10.23
C TRP A 11 -8.45 -28.10 -8.75
N ILE A 12 -7.18 -28.16 -8.34
CA ILE A 12 -6.77 -27.82 -6.96
C ILE A 12 -7.29 -26.45 -6.58
N ARG A 13 -7.30 -25.54 -7.55
CA ARG A 13 -7.59 -24.15 -7.28
C ARG A 13 -9.02 -23.88 -6.78
N PRO A 14 -10.07 -24.23 -7.54
CA PRO A 14 -11.43 -24.09 -7.06
C PRO A 14 -11.66 -24.96 -5.83
N LEU A 15 -11.07 -26.17 -5.75
CA LEU A 15 -11.27 -27.10 -4.63
C LEU A 15 -10.75 -26.55 -3.30
N VAL A 16 -9.53 -25.99 -3.26
CA VAL A 16 -8.99 -25.34 -2.06
C VAL A 16 -9.82 -24.12 -1.68
N ALA A 17 -10.27 -23.34 -2.67
CA ALA A 17 -11.14 -22.20 -2.43
C ALA A 17 -12.51 -22.62 -1.87
N THR A 18 -13.16 -23.65 -2.41
CA THR A 18 -14.43 -24.16 -1.87
C THR A 18 -14.27 -24.79 -0.50
N VAL A 19 -13.22 -25.60 -0.27
CA VAL A 19 -12.95 -26.18 1.06
C VAL A 19 -12.73 -25.08 2.09
N TYR A 20 -12.00 -24.03 1.72
CA TYR A 20 -11.78 -22.87 2.59
C TYR A 20 -13.09 -22.12 2.90
N LEU A 21 -13.90 -21.85 1.87
CA LEU A 21 -15.15 -21.11 1.99
C LEU A 21 -16.20 -21.90 2.79
N VAL A 22 -16.26 -23.22 2.59
CA VAL A 22 -17.11 -24.14 3.37
C VAL A 22 -16.64 -24.24 4.81
N GLY A 23 -15.33 -24.38 5.05
CA GLY A 23 -14.76 -24.38 6.40
C GLY A 23 -15.07 -23.11 7.16
N LEU A 24 -15.05 -21.97 6.48
CA LEU A 24 -15.34 -20.67 7.08
C LEU A 24 -16.84 -20.50 7.34
N LEU A 25 -17.72 -20.95 6.44
CA LEU A 25 -19.17 -20.97 6.65
C LEU A 25 -19.63 -21.89 7.79
N VAL A 26 -18.84 -22.89 8.17
CA VAL A 26 -19.13 -23.80 9.29
C VAL A 26 -18.48 -23.31 10.60
N ALA A 27 -17.22 -22.88 10.55
CA ALA A 27 -16.49 -22.44 11.73
C ALA A 27 -17.04 -21.13 12.31
N VAL A 28 -17.42 -20.17 11.45
CA VAL A 28 -17.91 -18.86 11.90
C VAL A 28 -19.21 -18.97 12.71
N PRO A 29 -20.28 -19.65 12.25
CA PRO A 29 -21.49 -19.82 13.05
C PRO A 29 -21.27 -20.60 14.34
N LEU A 30 -20.42 -21.64 14.31
CA LEU A 30 -20.08 -22.42 15.51
C LEU A 30 -19.39 -21.57 16.57
N CYS A 31 -18.44 -20.73 16.18
CA CYS A 31 -17.77 -19.86 17.14
C CYS A 31 -18.65 -18.70 17.62
N VAL A 32 -19.53 -18.16 16.76
CA VAL A 32 -20.53 -17.16 17.19
C VAL A 32 -21.49 -17.76 18.22
N TRP A 33 -21.89 -19.01 18.03
CA TRP A 33 -22.73 -19.74 18.98
C TRP A 33 -22.03 -19.96 20.33
N GLU A 34 -20.74 -20.33 20.33
CA GLU A 34 -19.95 -20.42 21.57
C GLU A 34 -19.77 -19.06 22.27
N LEU A 35 -19.53 -17.98 21.52
CA LEU A 35 -19.37 -16.65 22.11
C LEU A 35 -20.66 -16.12 22.73
N GLN A 36 -21.82 -16.39 22.14
CA GLN A 36 -23.11 -16.04 22.73
C GLN A 36 -23.35 -16.79 24.03
N LYS A 37 -22.85 -18.02 24.14
CA LYS A 37 -22.99 -18.86 25.34
C LYS A 37 -22.11 -18.38 26.52
N LEU A 38 -21.04 -17.64 26.25
CA LEU A 38 -20.02 -17.29 27.24
C LEU A 38 -20.14 -15.86 27.84
N GLU A 39 -21.21 -15.10 27.58
CA GLU A 39 -21.44 -13.73 28.12
C GLU A 39 -20.17 -12.83 28.12
N VAL A 40 -19.37 -12.95 27.07
CA VAL A 40 -18.05 -12.32 27.02
C VAL A 40 -18.16 -10.80 26.84
N GLY A 41 -17.20 -10.07 27.42
CA GLY A 41 -17.09 -8.62 27.32
C GLY A 41 -16.99 -8.09 25.89
N VAL A 42 -17.36 -6.82 25.70
CA VAL A 42 -17.44 -6.16 24.37
C VAL A 42 -16.10 -6.21 23.61
N HIS A 43 -14.99 -6.04 24.31
CA HIS A 43 -13.65 -6.10 23.72
C HIS A 43 -13.31 -7.50 23.16
N THR A 44 -13.71 -8.56 23.86
CA THR A 44 -13.49 -9.94 23.40
C THR A 44 -14.34 -10.26 22.17
N LYS A 45 -15.57 -9.74 22.11
CA LYS A 45 -16.43 -9.85 20.92
C LYS A 45 -15.81 -9.12 19.71
N ALA A 46 -15.27 -7.91 19.91
CA ALA A 46 -14.67 -7.12 18.85
C ALA A 46 -13.43 -7.79 18.23
N TRP A 47 -12.48 -8.23 19.06
CA TRP A 47 -11.29 -8.93 18.57
C TRP A 47 -11.62 -10.27 17.87
N PHE A 48 -12.64 -10.97 18.36
CA PHE A 48 -13.09 -12.22 17.76
C PHE A 48 -13.69 -12.01 16.37
N ILE A 49 -14.60 -11.04 16.23
CA ILE A 49 -15.19 -10.66 14.93
C ILE A 49 -14.09 -10.23 13.95
N ALA A 50 -13.16 -9.39 14.40
CA ALA A 50 -12.00 -8.99 13.58
C ALA A 50 -11.16 -10.19 13.13
N GLY A 51 -10.99 -11.20 13.99
CA GLY A 51 -10.29 -12.45 13.65
C GLY A 51 -10.95 -13.24 12.52
N ILE A 52 -12.28 -13.25 12.45
CA ILE A 52 -13.02 -13.88 11.35
C ILE A 52 -12.74 -13.14 10.02
N PHE A 53 -12.79 -11.81 10.03
CA PHE A 53 -12.48 -11.01 8.85
C PHE A 53 -11.02 -11.15 8.41
N LEU A 54 -10.09 -11.23 9.37
CA LEU A 54 -8.68 -11.52 9.11
C LEU A 54 -8.52 -12.87 8.40
N LEU A 55 -9.17 -13.90 8.93
CA LEU A 55 -9.16 -15.23 8.34
C LEU A 55 -9.73 -15.18 6.92
N MET A 56 -10.84 -14.50 6.64
CA MET A 56 -11.29 -14.36 5.24
C MET A 56 -10.25 -13.64 4.35
N THR A 57 -9.67 -12.55 4.85
CA THR A 57 -8.87 -11.61 4.05
C THR A 57 -7.51 -12.19 3.64
N ILE A 58 -6.79 -12.85 4.56
CA ILE A 58 -5.43 -13.35 4.31
C ILE A 58 -5.40 -14.33 3.12
N PRO A 59 -6.22 -15.39 3.07
CA PRO A 59 -6.18 -16.38 1.99
C PRO A 59 -6.65 -15.82 0.67
N ILE A 60 -7.63 -14.92 0.65
CA ILE A 60 -8.07 -14.23 -0.58
C ILE A 60 -6.93 -13.38 -1.13
N SER A 61 -6.20 -12.65 -0.29
CA SER A 61 -5.08 -11.84 -0.74
C SER A 61 -3.89 -12.69 -1.19
N LEU A 62 -3.53 -13.72 -0.42
CA LEU A 62 -2.49 -14.68 -0.78
C LEU A 62 -2.82 -15.38 -2.11
N TRP A 63 -4.09 -15.68 -2.34
CA TRP A 63 -4.58 -16.22 -3.60
C TRP A 63 -4.29 -15.30 -4.78
N GLY A 64 -4.63 -14.01 -4.65
CA GLY A 64 -4.31 -13.00 -5.66
C GLY A 64 -2.81 -12.92 -5.94
N ILE A 65 -1.98 -12.89 -4.89
CA ILE A 65 -0.51 -12.88 -5.01
C ILE A 65 0.00 -14.13 -5.72
N LEU A 66 -0.50 -15.31 -5.36
CA LEU A 66 -0.14 -16.58 -6.00
C LEU A 66 -0.53 -16.61 -7.48
N GLN A 67 -1.66 -16.02 -7.87
CA GLN A 67 -2.04 -15.93 -9.27
C GLN A 67 -1.05 -15.11 -10.10
N HIS A 68 -0.54 -14.00 -9.55
CA HIS A 68 0.51 -13.19 -10.17
C HIS A 68 1.85 -13.94 -10.23
N LEU A 69 2.19 -14.72 -9.20
CA LEU A 69 3.40 -15.54 -9.18
C LEU A 69 3.35 -16.73 -10.14
N VAL A 70 2.17 -17.33 -10.35
CA VAL A 70 2.03 -18.50 -11.25
C VAL A 70 1.95 -18.10 -12.71
N HIS A 71 1.25 -17.01 -13.04
CA HIS A 71 1.19 -16.48 -14.41
C HIS A 71 2.22 -15.37 -14.60
N TYR A 72 3.48 -15.67 -14.30
CA TYR A 72 4.56 -14.70 -14.26
C TYR A 72 5.12 -14.39 -15.66
N THR A 73 4.32 -13.71 -16.50
CA THR A 73 4.63 -13.44 -17.91
C THR A 73 5.49 -12.19 -18.12
N GLN A 74 5.36 -11.17 -17.26
CA GLN A 74 6.06 -9.89 -17.38
C GLN A 74 6.67 -9.49 -16.02
N PRO A 75 7.90 -9.95 -15.71
CA PRO A 75 8.52 -9.77 -14.40
C PRO A 75 8.65 -8.31 -13.99
N GLU A 76 9.00 -7.43 -14.93
CA GLU A 76 9.24 -6.00 -14.67
C GLU A 76 7.99 -5.25 -14.20
N LEU A 77 6.80 -5.72 -14.60
CA LEU A 77 5.52 -5.16 -14.16
C LEU A 77 4.93 -5.91 -12.97
N GLN A 78 5.15 -7.21 -12.88
CA GLN A 78 4.55 -8.04 -11.84
C GLN A 78 5.30 -7.93 -10.50
N LYS A 79 6.62 -7.72 -10.46
CA LYS A 79 7.36 -7.54 -9.18
C LYS A 79 6.79 -6.37 -8.36
N PRO A 80 6.60 -5.16 -8.93
CA PRO A 80 6.00 -4.06 -8.18
C PRO A 80 4.54 -4.31 -7.78
N ILE A 81 3.73 -4.94 -8.65
CA ILE A 81 2.34 -5.29 -8.33
C ILE A 81 2.27 -6.24 -7.13
N ILE A 82 3.09 -7.28 -7.11
CA ILE A 82 3.11 -8.25 -6.01
C ILE A 82 3.47 -7.55 -4.70
N ARG A 83 4.45 -6.64 -4.72
CA ARG A 83 4.80 -5.83 -3.55
C ARG A 83 3.64 -4.94 -3.10
N ILE A 84 2.87 -4.36 -4.01
CA ILE A 84 1.69 -3.56 -3.62
C ILE A 84 0.59 -4.44 -3.00
N LEU A 85 0.34 -5.64 -3.55
CA LEU A 85 -0.70 -6.55 -3.06
C LEU A 85 -0.46 -7.07 -1.63
N TRP A 86 0.80 -7.12 -1.20
CA TRP A 86 1.17 -7.48 0.18
C TRP A 86 0.70 -6.46 1.23
N MET A 87 0.24 -5.28 0.82
CA MET A 87 -0.36 -4.29 1.71
C MET A 87 -1.60 -4.82 2.45
N VAL A 88 -2.48 -5.53 1.74
CA VAL A 88 -3.74 -6.06 2.30
C VAL A 88 -3.52 -7.00 3.50
N PRO A 89 -2.67 -8.05 3.42
CA PRO A 89 -2.45 -8.95 4.54
C PRO A 89 -1.75 -8.26 5.71
N ILE A 90 -0.78 -7.38 5.44
CA ILE A 90 -0.08 -6.61 6.48
C ILE A 90 -1.07 -5.75 7.27
N TYR A 91 -1.92 -5.00 6.56
CA TYR A 91 -2.93 -4.13 7.19
C TYR A 91 -3.96 -4.92 7.99
N SER A 92 -4.45 -6.04 7.42
CA SER A 92 -5.42 -6.88 8.14
C SER A 92 -4.85 -7.46 9.43
N LEU A 93 -3.59 -7.91 9.40
CA LEU A 93 -2.90 -8.48 10.56
C LEU A 93 -2.66 -7.42 11.62
N ASP A 94 -2.17 -6.26 11.20
CA ASP A 94 -1.94 -5.09 12.05
C ASP A 94 -3.22 -4.69 12.81
N SER A 95 -4.34 -4.49 12.11
CA SER A 95 -5.62 -4.13 12.73
C SER A 95 -6.10 -5.16 13.77
N TRP A 96 -5.85 -6.45 13.53
CA TRP A 96 -6.20 -7.50 14.47
C TRP A 96 -5.27 -7.57 15.69
N ILE A 97 -3.97 -7.34 15.49
CA ILE A 97 -2.99 -7.28 16.58
C ILE A 97 -3.27 -6.05 17.45
N ALA A 98 -3.53 -4.89 16.85
CA ALA A 98 -3.86 -3.66 17.57
C ALA A 98 -5.08 -3.85 18.50
N LEU A 99 -6.11 -4.57 18.02
CA LEU A 99 -7.28 -4.93 18.82
C LEU A 99 -7.00 -5.97 19.91
N LYS A 100 -5.99 -6.83 19.76
CA LYS A 100 -5.69 -7.90 20.74
C LYS A 100 -4.72 -7.44 21.82
N TYR A 101 -3.69 -6.72 21.40
CA TYR A 101 -2.50 -6.40 22.17
C TYR A 101 -2.14 -4.93 21.93
N PRO A 102 -2.81 -3.99 22.62
CA PRO A 102 -2.55 -2.56 22.46
C PRO A 102 -1.09 -2.19 22.75
N ASN A 103 -0.41 -2.90 23.66
CA ASN A 103 1.01 -2.67 23.97
C ASN A 103 1.96 -2.94 22.79
N ILE A 104 1.56 -3.80 21.85
CA ILE A 104 2.38 -4.15 20.68
C ILE A 104 1.92 -3.34 19.44
N ALA A 105 0.72 -2.75 19.49
CA ALA A 105 0.11 -2.01 18.39
C ALA A 105 1.04 -0.95 17.82
N ILE A 106 1.65 -0.13 18.69
CA ILE A 106 2.57 0.96 18.32
C ILE A 106 3.68 0.48 17.38
N TYR A 107 4.30 -0.67 17.69
CA TYR A 107 5.38 -1.24 16.87
C TYR A 107 4.88 -1.74 15.51
N VAL A 108 3.70 -2.38 15.48
CA VAL A 108 3.14 -2.94 14.25
C VAL A 108 2.58 -1.84 13.34
N ASP A 109 1.93 -0.82 13.92
CA ASP A 109 1.48 0.38 13.23
C ASP A 109 2.68 1.08 12.57
N THR A 110 3.77 1.25 13.31
CA THR A 110 5.02 1.81 12.80
C THR A 110 5.57 1.01 11.59
N CYS A 111 5.57 -0.32 11.66
CA CYS A 111 5.95 -1.17 10.53
C CYS A 111 5.01 -1.02 9.33
N ARG A 112 3.69 -0.94 9.56
CA ARG A 112 2.67 -0.73 8.53
C ARG A 112 2.90 0.58 7.78
N GLU A 113 3.18 1.66 8.51
CA GLU A 113 3.44 2.98 7.95
C GLU A 113 4.72 3.01 7.10
N CYS A 114 5.78 2.32 7.53
CA CYS A 114 6.99 2.17 6.71
C CYS A 114 6.71 1.40 5.41
N TYR A 115 5.85 0.39 5.48
CA TYR A 115 5.42 -0.38 4.32
C TYR A 115 4.60 0.46 3.35
N GLU A 116 3.74 1.36 3.84
CA GLU A 116 2.98 2.29 3.00
C GLU A 116 3.93 3.15 2.13
N ALA A 117 4.98 3.70 2.73
CA ALA A 117 5.97 4.50 2.00
C ALA A 117 6.70 3.68 0.92
N TYR A 118 6.95 2.40 1.19
CA TYR A 118 7.49 1.46 0.21
C TYR A 118 6.50 1.16 -0.93
N VAL A 119 5.20 1.03 -0.63
CA VAL A 119 4.14 0.77 -1.61
C VAL A 119 4.03 1.92 -2.61
N ILE A 120 4.05 3.19 -2.14
CA ILE A 120 3.99 4.37 -3.03
C ILE A 120 5.18 4.37 -4.00
N TYR A 121 6.39 4.08 -3.53
CA TYR A 121 7.57 3.98 -4.40
C TYR A 121 7.43 2.85 -5.43
N ASN A 122 6.97 1.66 -5.04
CA ASN A 122 6.77 0.57 -5.98
C ASN A 122 5.67 0.91 -7.00
N PHE A 123 4.66 1.69 -6.62
CA PHE A 123 3.65 2.16 -7.54
C PHE A 123 4.22 3.13 -8.59
N MET A 124 5.11 4.04 -8.21
CA MET A 124 5.83 4.90 -9.16
C MET A 124 6.70 4.07 -10.12
N VAL A 125 7.46 3.09 -9.59
CA VAL A 125 8.28 2.17 -10.40
C VAL A 125 7.42 1.35 -11.36
N PHE A 126 6.25 0.89 -10.91
CA PHE A 126 5.29 0.17 -11.76
C PHE A 126 4.87 1.01 -12.97
N LEU A 127 4.44 2.25 -12.76
CA LEU A 127 4.00 3.13 -13.84
C LEU A 127 5.15 3.45 -14.80
N SER A 128 6.35 3.72 -14.26
CA SER A 128 7.54 3.96 -15.07
C SER A 128 7.89 2.74 -15.93
N ASN A 129 7.95 1.54 -15.34
CA ASN A 129 8.26 0.30 -16.06
C ASN A 129 7.23 -0.01 -17.14
N TYR A 130 5.94 0.24 -16.87
CA TYR A 130 4.89 0.07 -17.87
C TYR A 130 5.13 0.96 -19.10
N LEU A 131 5.44 2.23 -18.86
CA LEU A 131 5.67 3.21 -19.92
C LEU A 131 6.94 2.89 -20.71
N THR A 132 8.05 2.56 -20.04
CA THR A 132 9.30 2.17 -20.70
C THR A 132 9.13 0.91 -21.55
N ASN A 133 8.36 -0.08 -21.08
CA ASN A 133 8.12 -1.31 -21.82
C ASN A 133 7.21 -1.10 -23.05
N ARG A 134 6.27 -0.14 -22.99
CA ARG A 134 5.36 0.16 -24.09
C ARG A 134 5.94 1.16 -25.09
N TYR A 135 6.72 2.11 -24.61
CA TYR A 135 7.28 3.23 -25.37
C TYR A 135 8.79 3.32 -25.14
N PRO A 136 9.62 2.71 -25.99
CA PRO A 136 11.08 2.80 -25.86
C PRO A 136 11.59 4.24 -26.02
N ASN A 137 10.87 5.09 -26.76
CA ASN A 137 11.18 6.52 -26.95
C ASN A 137 10.43 7.43 -25.95
N LEU A 138 10.13 6.94 -24.74
CA LEU A 138 9.35 7.68 -23.74
C LEU A 138 9.89 9.09 -23.48
N VAL A 139 11.22 9.24 -23.39
CA VAL A 139 11.87 10.54 -23.12
C VAL A 139 11.54 11.54 -24.23
N LEU A 140 11.65 11.12 -25.50
CA LEU A 140 11.33 11.96 -26.65
C LEU A 140 9.85 12.38 -26.68
N ILE A 141 8.94 11.47 -26.31
CA ILE A 141 7.50 11.78 -26.23
C ILE A 141 7.24 12.84 -25.16
N ILE A 142 7.93 12.76 -24.03
CA ILE A 142 7.80 13.75 -22.94
C ILE A 142 8.44 15.08 -23.35
N GLU A 143 9.58 15.07 -24.03
CA GLU A 143 10.25 16.27 -24.56
C GLU A 143 9.41 16.99 -25.62
N ALA A 144 8.66 16.24 -26.44
CA ALA A 144 7.76 16.80 -27.44
C ALA A 144 6.47 17.39 -26.85
N LYS A 145 6.16 17.15 -25.57
CA LYS A 145 4.98 17.70 -24.89
C LYS A 145 5.28 19.10 -24.34
N ASP A 146 4.26 19.96 -24.36
CA ASP A 146 4.34 21.31 -23.79
C ASP A 146 4.69 21.28 -22.30
N GLN A 147 5.56 22.21 -21.90
CA GLN A 147 6.00 22.42 -20.52
C GLN A 147 4.79 22.52 -19.57
N GLN A 148 4.64 21.53 -18.69
CA GLN A 148 3.51 21.47 -17.78
C GLN A 148 3.79 22.33 -16.55
N ARG A 149 2.83 23.21 -16.21
CA ARG A 149 2.86 23.97 -14.97
C ARG A 149 2.56 23.05 -13.77
N HIS A 150 3.22 23.34 -12.65
CA HIS A 150 2.98 22.71 -11.36
C HIS A 150 1.51 22.84 -10.94
N LEU A 151 0.96 21.81 -10.29
CA LEU A 151 -0.40 21.89 -9.75
C LEU A 151 -0.40 22.76 -8.47
N PRO A 152 -1.52 23.44 -8.14
CA PRO A 152 -1.66 24.07 -6.83
C PRO A 152 -1.48 23.02 -5.72
N PRO A 153 -0.72 23.29 -4.64
CA PRO A 153 -0.26 24.59 -4.14
C PRO A 153 1.13 25.07 -4.61
N LEU A 154 1.87 24.32 -5.42
CA LEU A 154 3.23 24.67 -5.88
C LEU A 154 3.26 25.43 -7.22
N CYS A 155 2.17 26.12 -7.57
CA CYS A 155 2.00 26.82 -8.84
C CYS A 155 3.01 27.96 -9.07
N CYS A 156 3.66 28.46 -8.02
CA CYS A 156 4.66 29.53 -8.06
C CYS A 156 6.09 29.04 -8.30
N CYS A 157 6.35 27.73 -8.26
CA CYS A 157 7.69 27.18 -8.51
C CYS A 157 8.00 27.12 -10.02
N PRO A 158 9.28 27.24 -10.42
CA PRO A 158 9.66 27.09 -11.82
C PRO A 158 9.32 25.68 -12.31
N PRO A 159 8.71 25.55 -13.51
CA PRO A 159 8.35 24.25 -14.06
C PRO A 159 9.61 23.42 -14.32
N TRP A 160 9.54 22.12 -14.04
CA TRP A 160 10.66 21.21 -14.27
C TRP A 160 10.87 20.99 -15.77
N ALA A 161 12.12 20.88 -16.21
CA ALA A 161 12.43 20.57 -17.60
C ALA A 161 11.80 19.22 -18.00
N MET A 162 11.11 19.19 -19.14
CA MET A 162 10.55 17.98 -19.72
C MET A 162 11.64 16.96 -20.12
N GLY A 163 11.23 15.71 -20.27
CA GLY A 163 12.09 14.59 -20.63
C GLY A 163 12.54 13.78 -19.42
N GLU A 164 13.82 13.40 -19.42
CA GLU A 164 14.41 12.54 -18.38
C GLU A 164 14.45 13.22 -17.00
N VAL A 165 14.66 14.55 -16.98
CA VAL A 165 14.74 15.32 -15.75
C VAL A 165 13.43 15.26 -14.96
N LEU A 166 12.27 15.37 -15.63
CA LEU A 166 10.96 15.25 -14.99
C LEU A 166 10.79 13.85 -14.36
N LEU A 167 11.10 12.79 -15.10
CA LEU A 167 10.98 11.41 -14.65
C LEU A 167 11.86 11.16 -13.41
N PHE A 168 13.11 11.62 -13.47
CA PHE A 168 14.08 11.48 -12.40
C PHE A 168 13.65 12.27 -11.15
N ARG A 169 13.21 13.52 -11.31
CA ARG A 169 12.74 14.36 -10.20
C ARG A 169 11.49 13.80 -9.54
N CYS A 170 10.52 13.30 -10.31
CA CYS A 170 9.33 12.65 -9.75
C CYS A 170 9.71 11.38 -8.97
N LYS A 171 10.62 10.57 -9.50
CA LYS A 171 11.12 9.36 -8.83
C LYS A 171 11.84 9.69 -7.53
N LEU A 172 12.71 10.71 -7.53
CA LEU A 172 13.38 11.18 -6.32
C LEU A 172 12.41 11.76 -5.30
N GLY A 173 11.38 12.51 -5.74
CA GLY A 173 10.38 13.07 -4.84
C GLY A 173 9.58 11.99 -4.12
N VAL A 174 9.22 10.91 -4.79
CA VAL A 174 8.57 9.75 -4.14
C VAL A 174 9.54 9.00 -3.23
N LEU A 175 10.80 8.80 -3.67
CA LEU A 175 11.82 8.12 -2.88
C LEU A 175 12.14 8.87 -1.58
N GLN A 176 12.06 10.20 -1.59
CA GLN A 176 12.27 11.04 -0.41
C GLN A 176 11.32 10.65 0.74
N TYR A 177 10.05 10.40 0.47
CA TYR A 177 9.11 9.93 1.49
C TYR A 177 9.47 8.53 2.02
N THR A 178 9.85 7.60 1.14
CA THR A 178 10.28 6.24 1.51
C THR A 178 11.50 6.24 2.43
N VAL A 179 12.38 7.24 2.32
CA VAL A 179 13.55 7.38 3.19
C VAL A 179 13.20 8.14 4.47
N VAL A 180 12.45 9.23 4.37
CA VAL A 180 12.06 10.03 5.55
C VAL A 180 11.25 9.21 6.55
N ARG A 181 10.37 8.32 6.09
CA ARG A 181 9.50 7.56 7.01
C ARG A 181 10.30 6.68 8.00
N PRO A 182 11.20 5.77 7.57
CA PRO A 182 12.10 5.04 8.48
C PRO A 182 12.91 5.95 9.42
N PHE A 183 13.40 7.09 8.94
CA PHE A 183 14.12 8.03 9.80
C PHE A 183 13.22 8.60 10.89
N THR A 184 12.02 9.08 10.54
CA THR A 184 11.06 9.60 11.54
C THR A 184 10.60 8.52 12.51
N THR A 185 10.48 7.28 12.07
CA THR A 185 10.20 6.11 12.91
C THR A 185 11.32 5.85 13.92
N ILE A 186 12.59 5.84 13.48
CA ILE A 186 13.73 5.66 14.39
C ILE A 186 13.79 6.81 15.39
N THR A 187 13.56 8.05 14.93
CA THR A 187 13.48 9.22 15.82
C THR A 187 12.33 9.09 16.82
N ALA A 188 11.15 8.61 16.40
CA ALA A 188 10.01 8.37 17.28
C ALA A 188 10.37 7.39 18.41
N LEU A 189 10.96 6.24 18.05
CA LEU A 189 11.39 5.23 19.03
C LEU A 189 12.42 5.78 20.02
N ILE A 190 13.39 6.59 19.56
CA ILE A 190 14.36 7.23 20.44
C ILE A 190 13.67 8.22 21.39
N CYS A 191 12.73 9.03 20.88
CA CYS A 191 11.97 9.97 21.71
C CYS A 191 11.09 9.26 22.75
N GLU A 192 10.56 8.07 22.41
CA GLU A 192 9.77 7.23 23.32
C GLU A 192 10.64 6.69 24.46
N LEU A 193 11.85 6.20 24.15
CA LEU A 193 12.80 5.74 25.17
C LEU A 193 13.25 6.87 26.13
N ILE A 194 13.27 8.11 25.66
CA ILE A 194 13.62 9.29 26.48
C ILE A 194 12.40 9.81 27.27
N GLY A 195 11.19 9.30 26.98
CA GLY A 195 9.95 9.72 27.67
C GLY A 195 9.42 11.09 27.23
N VAL A 196 9.80 11.57 26.04
CA VAL A 196 9.36 12.87 25.46
C VAL A 196 8.33 12.66 24.34
N TYR A 197 8.04 11.40 24.00
CA TYR A 197 7.04 11.00 23.02
C TYR A 197 5.67 10.86 23.70
N ASP A 198 4.99 11.99 23.90
CA ASP A 198 3.60 12.00 24.33
C ASP A 198 2.68 11.77 23.12
N GLU A 199 2.28 10.51 22.90
CA GLU A 199 1.32 10.14 21.85
C GLU A 199 -0.04 10.83 22.04
N GLY A 200 -0.61 11.36 20.96
CA GLY A 200 -1.97 11.90 20.93
C GLY A 200 -2.15 13.29 21.57
N ASN A 201 -1.10 13.89 22.12
CA ASN A 201 -1.16 15.25 22.66
C ASN A 201 -0.57 16.27 21.67
N PHE A 202 -1.45 17.04 21.02
CA PHE A 202 -1.11 18.12 20.08
C PHE A 202 -0.58 19.36 20.82
N SER A 203 0.61 19.24 21.43
CA SER A 203 1.35 20.36 21.99
C SER A 203 2.56 20.70 21.11
N PHE A 204 2.86 21.99 20.95
CA PHE A 204 4.05 22.48 20.25
C PHE A 204 5.37 22.13 20.97
N LYS A 205 5.31 21.56 22.18
CA LYS A 205 6.47 21.09 22.93
C LYS A 205 6.77 19.59 22.73
N ASN A 206 5.87 18.85 22.08
CA ASN A 206 5.96 17.39 22.00
C ASN A 206 6.62 16.95 20.69
N ALA A 207 7.56 16.00 20.78
CA ALA A 207 8.28 15.46 19.62
C ALA A 207 7.33 14.79 18.61
N TRP A 208 6.26 14.17 19.10
CA TRP A 208 5.23 13.52 18.31
C TRP A 208 4.61 14.46 17.25
N THR A 209 4.18 15.66 17.65
CA THR A 209 3.55 16.65 16.75
C THR A 209 4.46 17.02 15.57
N TYR A 210 5.76 17.24 15.83
CA TYR A 210 6.72 17.58 14.78
C TYR A 210 6.96 16.42 13.82
N LEU A 211 7.10 15.20 14.33
CA LEU A 211 7.28 14.01 13.51
C LEU A 211 6.07 13.75 12.61
N VAL A 212 4.86 13.88 13.16
CA VAL A 212 3.60 13.78 12.40
C VAL A 212 3.54 14.86 11.32
N PHE A 213 3.88 16.11 11.64
CA PHE A 213 3.88 17.21 10.68
C PHE A 213 4.87 17.00 9.53
N ILE A 214 6.11 16.62 9.84
CA ILE A 214 7.15 16.29 8.85
C ILE A 214 6.70 15.16 7.94
N ASN A 215 6.12 14.09 8.52
CA ASN A 215 5.63 12.95 7.78
C ASN A 215 4.49 13.33 6.83
N ASN A 216 3.55 14.14 7.28
CA ASN A 216 2.45 14.62 6.44
C ASN A 216 2.95 15.48 5.28
N ILE A 217 3.87 16.43 5.50
CA ILE A 217 4.44 17.24 4.41
C ILE A 217 5.19 16.37 3.41
N SER A 218 6.02 15.46 3.90
CA SER A 218 6.80 14.53 3.07
C SER A 218 5.89 13.65 2.21
N GLN A 219 4.81 13.11 2.80
CA GLN A 219 3.81 12.31 2.10
C GLN A 219 3.03 13.13 1.05
N LEU A 220 2.61 14.35 1.40
CA LEU A 220 1.94 15.25 0.47
C LEU A 220 2.82 15.59 -0.72
N PHE A 221 4.11 15.82 -0.51
CA PHE A 221 5.08 16.07 -1.58
C PHE A 221 5.26 14.85 -2.49
N ALA A 222 5.40 13.64 -1.93
CA ALA A 222 5.49 12.41 -2.72
C ALA A 222 4.23 12.16 -3.55
N MET A 223 3.05 12.34 -2.97
CA MET A 223 1.76 12.22 -3.66
C MET A 223 1.61 13.29 -4.74
N TYR A 224 2.08 14.51 -4.49
CA TYR A 224 2.14 15.57 -5.49
C TYR A 224 2.99 15.17 -6.70
N CYS A 225 4.22 14.66 -6.48
CA CYS A 225 5.10 14.17 -7.56
C CYS A 225 4.45 13.05 -8.37
N LEU A 226 3.77 12.12 -7.69
CA LEU A 226 3.05 11.02 -8.34
C LEU A 226 1.88 11.53 -9.20
N VAL A 227 1.10 12.50 -8.69
CA VAL A 227 -0.01 13.12 -9.43
C VAL A 227 0.49 13.92 -10.63
N LEU A 228 1.59 14.66 -10.46
CA LEU A 228 2.22 15.40 -11.56
C LEU A 228 2.67 14.44 -12.66
N PHE A 229 3.38 13.37 -12.31
CA PHE A 229 3.78 12.31 -13.23
C PHE A 229 2.57 11.73 -13.98
N TYR A 230 1.50 11.39 -13.25
CA TYR A 230 0.27 10.86 -13.84
C TYR A 230 -0.38 11.84 -14.81
N LYS A 231 -0.41 13.14 -14.47
CA LYS A 231 -1.00 14.17 -15.34
C LYS A 231 -0.26 14.29 -16.67
N VAL A 232 1.07 14.31 -16.64
CA VAL A 232 1.90 14.41 -17.86
C VAL A 232 1.71 13.19 -18.76
N LEU A 233 1.55 12.01 -18.16
CA LEU A 233 1.52 10.72 -18.86
C LEU A 233 0.11 10.12 -18.99
N ARG A 234 -0.93 10.92 -18.77
CA ARG A 234 -2.32 10.46 -18.72
C ARG A 234 -2.76 9.76 -20.01
N GLU A 235 -2.37 10.31 -21.16
CA GLU A 235 -2.71 9.78 -22.49
C GLU A 235 -2.05 8.43 -22.73
N GLU A 236 -0.76 8.31 -22.43
CA GLU A 236 0.02 7.07 -22.59
C GLU A 236 -0.39 5.98 -21.60
N LEU A 237 -0.90 6.39 -20.43
CA LEU A 237 -1.41 5.47 -19.41
C LEU A 237 -2.87 5.05 -19.64
N ASN A 238 -3.63 5.75 -20.50
CA ASN A 238 -5.04 5.46 -20.78
C ASN A 238 -5.39 3.97 -21.06
N PRO A 239 -4.59 3.18 -21.82
CA PRO A 239 -4.90 1.77 -22.09
C PRO A 239 -4.96 0.87 -20.84
N ILE A 240 -4.34 1.24 -19.72
CA ILE A 240 -4.42 0.44 -18.48
C ILE A 240 -5.70 0.73 -17.68
N ARG A 241 -6.50 1.74 -18.07
CA ARG A 241 -7.49 2.37 -17.18
C ARG A 241 -6.91 2.61 -15.78
N PRO A 242 -5.79 3.35 -15.69
CA PRO A 242 -4.98 3.52 -14.50
C PRO A 242 -5.79 4.17 -13.38
N VAL A 243 -6.84 4.93 -13.71
CA VAL A 243 -7.72 5.62 -12.76
C VAL A 243 -8.36 4.66 -11.75
N GLY A 244 -8.78 3.45 -12.15
CA GLY A 244 -9.39 2.49 -11.22
C GLY A 244 -8.38 1.91 -10.21
N LYS A 245 -7.17 1.62 -10.67
CA LYS A 245 -6.08 1.08 -9.82
C LYS A 245 -5.38 2.18 -9.01
N PHE A 246 -5.25 3.39 -9.57
CA PHE A 246 -4.75 4.60 -8.93
C PHE A 246 -5.74 5.13 -7.89
N LEU A 247 -7.06 5.07 -8.15
CA LEU A 247 -8.09 5.38 -7.17
C LEU A 247 -8.07 4.37 -6.03
N CYS A 248 -7.83 3.08 -6.28
CA CYS A 248 -7.69 2.08 -5.22
C CYS A 248 -6.46 2.34 -4.33
N VAL A 249 -5.28 2.65 -4.91
CA VAL A 249 -4.10 3.06 -4.13
C VAL A 249 -4.33 4.40 -3.41
N LYS A 250 -4.97 5.37 -4.07
CA LYS A 250 -5.30 6.67 -3.49
C LYS A 250 -6.34 6.56 -2.36
N MET A 251 -7.32 5.66 -2.47
CA MET A 251 -8.33 5.42 -1.44
C MET A 251 -7.73 4.66 -0.26
N VAL A 252 -6.84 3.70 -0.51
CA VAL A 252 -6.09 3.04 0.58
C VAL A 252 -5.19 4.04 1.29
N VAL A 253 -4.41 4.88 0.59
CA VAL A 253 -3.60 5.94 1.23
C VAL A 253 -4.47 7.00 1.93
N PHE A 254 -5.66 7.32 1.41
CA PHE A 254 -6.59 8.23 2.09
C PHE A 254 -7.27 7.61 3.33
N VAL A 255 -7.49 6.30 3.32
CA VAL A 255 -8.08 5.54 4.44
C VAL A 255 -7.01 5.13 5.46
N SER A 256 -5.74 5.05 5.05
CA SER A 256 -4.56 4.95 5.93
C SER A 256 -4.29 6.23 6.72
N PHE A 257 -4.97 7.34 6.43
CA PHE A 257 -5.06 8.44 7.40
C PHE A 257 -5.98 8.03 8.55
N TRP A 258 -5.37 7.48 9.60
CA TRP A 258 -5.94 7.43 10.94
C TRP A 258 -4.83 7.58 11.97
#